data_AF-A0A930MRY9-F1
#
_entry.id   AF-A0A930MRY9-F1
#
_cell.length_a   1.000
_cell.length_b   1.000
_cell.length_c   1.000
_cell.angle_alpha   90.00
_cell.angle_beta   90.00
_cell.angle_gamma   90.00
#
_symmetry.space_group_name_H-M   'P 1'
#
loop_
_entity.id
_entity.type
_entity.pdbx_description
1 polymer ?
#
loop_
_entity_poly.entity_id
_entity_poly.type
_entity_poly.pdbx_seq_one_letter_code
_entity_poly.pdbx_strand_id
1 'polypeptide(L)' 'EKGLQKAIPRADWSDAHHWLILHGRQVCKARKPLCDTCALAAVCPSSTA' A
#
# COMPACT_ATOMS: atom_id res chain seq x y z
N GLU A 1 4.29 -4.81 14.38
CA GLU A 1 5.24 -3.78 13.91
C GLU A 1 6.48 -4.30 13.17
N LYS A 2 7.03 -5.48 13.50
CA LYS A 2 8.25 -6.04 12.85
C LYS A 2 8.09 -6.57 11.40
N GLY A 3 6.88 -6.54 10.84
CA GLY A 3 6.60 -7.15 9.52
C GLY A 3 7.20 -6.36 8.36
N LEU A 4 6.91 -5.05 8.30
CA LEU A 4 7.40 -4.14 7.25
C LEU A 4 8.93 -4.02 7.27
N GLN A 5 9.55 -3.96 8.45
CA GLN A 5 11.00 -3.86 8.61
C GLN A 5 11.77 -5.10 8.11
N LYS A 6 11.11 -6.27 8.05
CA LYS A 6 11.70 -7.50 7.50
C LYS A 6 11.58 -7.59 5.99
N ALA A 7 10.52 -7.01 5.42
CA ALA A 7 10.24 -7.07 3.99
C ALA A 7 10.90 -5.93 3.20
N ILE A 8 11.15 -4.79 3.85
CA ILE A 8 11.66 -3.56 3.22
C ILE A 8 13.08 -3.29 3.72
N PRO A 9 14.07 -3.13 2.82
CA PRO A 9 15.43 -2.73 3.18
C PRO A 9 15.43 -1.44 4.02
N ARG A 10 16.34 -1.34 4.99
CA ARG A 10 16.38 -0.22 5.94
C ARG A 10 16.60 1.14 5.27
N ALA A 11 17.30 1.16 4.14
CA ALA A 11 17.52 2.37 3.35
C ALA A 11 16.20 2.99 2.85
N ASP A 12 15.22 2.15 2.54
CA ASP A 12 13.98 2.58 1.88
C ASP A 12 12.83 2.82 2.86
N TRP A 13 13.07 2.75 4.18
CA TRP A 13 11.99 2.86 5.17
C TRP A 13 11.24 4.19 5.11
N SER A 14 11.97 5.30 4.94
CA SER A 14 11.37 6.62 4.81
C SER A 14 10.53 6.73 3.54
N ASP A 15 11.04 6.24 2.41
CA ASP A 15 10.33 6.31 1.14
C ASP A 15 9.13 5.38 1.12
N ALA A 16 9.29 4.15 1.62
CA ALA A 16 8.18 3.20 1.76
C ALA A 16 7.06 3.74 2.65
N HIS A 17 7.40 4.47 3.71
CA HIS A 17 6.40 5.15 4.53
C HIS A 17 5.59 6.16 3.71
N HIS A 18 6.26 7.01 2.92
CA HIS A 18 5.59 7.94 2.03
C HIS A 18 4.76 7.23 0.95
N TRP A 19 5.27 6.14 0.35
CA TRP A 19 4.54 5.36 -0.64
C TRP A 19 3.23 4.82 -0.09
N LEU A 20 3.24 4.24 1.12
CA LEU A 20 2.04 3.72 1.77
C LEU A 20 1.03 4.84 2.08
N ILE A 21 1.49 6.00 2.54
CA ILE A 21 0.63 7.15 2.81
C ILE A 21 -0.01 7.68 1.53
N LEU A 22 0.80 7.88 0.48
CA LEU A 22 0.33 8.39 -0.81
C LEU A 22 -0.66 7.40 -1.43
N HIS A 23 -0.33 6.11 -1.42
CA HIS A 23 -1.21 5.07 -1.91
C HIS A 23 -2.54 5.02 -1.16
N GLY A 24 -2.53 5.08 0.17
CA GLY A 24 -3.76 5.11 0.98
C GLY A 24 -4.62 6.35 0.72
N ARG A 25 -3.99 7.51 0.52
CA ARG A 25 -4.72 8.76 0.25
C ARG A 25 -5.32 8.83 -1.15
N GLN A 26 -4.58 8.36 -2.15
CA GLN A 26 -4.96 8.54 -3.56
C GLN A 26 -5.74 7.34 -4.11
N VAL A 27 -5.42 6.12 -3.68
CA VAL A 27 -5.95 4.86 -4.24
C VAL A 27 -6.72 4.06 -3.19
N CYS A 28 -6.07 3.59 -2.13
CA CYS A 28 -6.65 2.72 -1.11
C CYS A 28 -7.38 3.51 0.00
N LYS A 29 -8.39 4.29 -0.40
CA LYS A 29 -9.18 5.16 0.49
C LYS A 29 -10.03 4.34 1.47
N ALA A 30 -10.13 4.79 2.71
CA ALA A 30 -10.77 4.05 3.81
C ALA A 30 -12.24 3.63 3.60
N ARG A 31 -13.04 4.42 2.85
CA ARG A 31 -14.48 4.13 2.64
C ARG A 31 -14.79 3.52 1.27
N LYS A 32 -14.08 3.94 0.23
CA LYS A 32 -14.28 3.49 -1.15
C LYS A 32 -12.92 3.47 -1.87
N PRO A 33 -12.15 2.39 -1.72
CA PRO A 33 -10.86 2.25 -2.40
C PRO A 33 -11.08 2.13 -3.91
N LEU A 34 -10.14 2.67 -4.69
CA LEU A 34 -10.14 2.58 -6.15
C LEU A 34 -9.40 1.30 -6.58
N CYS A 35 -9.97 0.13 -6.25
CA CYS A 35 -9.34 -1.17 -6.51
C CYS A 35 -9.15 -1.44 -8.01
N ASP A 36 -10.09 -1.02 -8.87
CA ASP A 36 -10.04 -1.28 -10.32
C ASP A 36 -8.80 -0.65 -11.00
N THR A 37 -8.30 0.46 -10.44
CA THR A 37 -7.13 1.17 -10.96
C THR A 37 -5.88 0.94 -10.10
N CYS A 38 -5.98 0.10 -9.07
CA CYS A 38 -4.88 -0.18 -8.16
C CYS A 38 -3.91 -1.18 -8.81
N ALA A 39 -2.65 -0.78 -8.98
CA ALA A 39 -1.60 -1.67 -9.51
C ALA A 39 -1.37 -2.93 -8.65
N LEU A 40 -1.77 -2.89 -7.37
CA LEU A 40 -1.65 -4.01 -6.44
C LEU A 40 -2.91 -4.88 -6.38
N ALA A 41 -3.98 -4.56 -7.13
CA ALA A 41 -5.27 -5.25 -7.04
C ALA A 41 -5.14 -6.76 -7.26
N ALA A 42 -4.34 -7.18 -8.24
CA ALA A 42 -4.14 -8.59 -8.59
C ALA A 42 -3.51 -9.44 -7.47
N VAL A 43 -2.79 -8.80 -6.53
CA VAL A 43 -2.11 -9.47 -5.40
C VAL A 43 -2.67 -9.06 -4.05
N CYS A 44 -3.66 -8.16 -4.01
CA CYS A 44 -4.23 -7.63 -2.78
C CYS A 44 -5.36 -8.53 -2.29
N PRO A 45 -5.23 -9.17 -1.11
CA PRO A 45 -6.24 -10.08 -0.58
C PRO A 45 -7.54 -9.36 -0.17
N SER A 46 -7.52 -8.03 -0.04
CA SER A 46 -8.68 -7.20 0.30
C SER A 46 -9.21 -6.40 -0.89
N SER A 47 -8.72 -6.67 -2.12
CA SER A 47 -9.26 -6.04 -3.32
C SER A 47 -10.74 -6.39 -3.48
N THR A 48 -11.55 -5.40 -3.84
CA THR A 48 -12.98 -5.58 -4.16
C THR A 48 -13.27 -5.43 -5.66
N ALA A 49 -12.22 -5.34 -6.49
CA ALA A 49 -12.30 -5.35 -7.94
C ALA A 49 -12.43 -6.79 -8.46
#